data_AF-C6X110-F1
#
_entry.id   AF-C6X110-F1
#
_cell.length_a   1.000
_cell.length_b   1.000
_cell.length_c   1.000
_cell.angle_alpha   90.00
_cell.angle_beta   90.00
_cell.angle_gamma   90.00
#
_symmetry.space_group_name_H-M   'P 1'
#
loop_
_entity.id
_entity.type
_entity.pdbx_description
1 polymer ?
#
loop_
_entity_poly.entity_id
_entity_poly.type
_entity_poly.pdbx_seq_one_letter_code
_entity_poly.pdbx_strand_id
1 'polypeptide(L)' 'MKLLYLLFLTFLLSAGANHSQSGVYLCDSDGGKKYHFTKNCRGLSNCQHEIIKVTLKKAQSLGKTLCGHEN' A
#
# COMPACT_ATOMS: atom_id res chain seq x y z
N MET A 1 -4.48 -31.45 32.28
CA MET A 1 -5.58 -30.71 31.60
C MET A 1 -5.37 -29.21 31.48
N LYS A 2 -4.77 -28.52 32.47
CA LYS A 2 -4.44 -27.08 32.41
C LYS A 2 -3.37 -26.70 31.36
N LEU A 3 -2.39 -27.57 31.13
CA LEU A 3 -1.30 -27.34 30.16
C LEU A 3 -1.79 -27.33 28.69
N LEU A 4 -2.83 -28.12 28.40
CA LEU A 4 -3.42 -28.21 27.05
C LEU A 4 -4.19 -26.93 26.67
N TYR A 5 -4.84 -26.30 27.66
CA TYR A 5 -5.57 -25.04 27.49
C TYR A 5 -4.63 -23.86 27.22
N LEU A 6 -3.46 -23.85 27.88
CA LEU A 6 -2.42 -22.83 27.67
C LEU A 6 -1.82 -22.89 26.26
N LEU A 7 -1.61 -24.09 25.71
CA LEU A 7 -1.14 -24.29 24.33
C LEU A 7 -2.20 -23.90 23.28
N PHE A 8 -3.48 -24.02 23.60
CA PHE A 8 -4.57 -23.62 22.69
C PHE A 8 -4.73 -22.09 22.63
N LEU A 9 -4.48 -21.39 23.76
CA LEU A 9 -4.58 -19.94 23.85
C LEU A 9 -3.43 -19.21 23.13
N THR A 10 -2.23 -19.79 23.10
CA THR A 10 -1.08 -19.23 22.37
C THR A 10 -1.19 -19.42 20.86
N PHE A 11 -1.93 -20.43 20.39
CA PHE A 11 -2.14 -20.70 18.96
C PHE A 11 -3.11 -19.70 18.29
N LEU A 12 -4.07 -19.14 19.05
CA LEU A 12 -5.01 -18.13 18.55
C LEU A 12 -4.37 -16.76 18.29
N LEU A 13 -3.22 -16.47 18.92
CA LEU A 13 -2.59 -15.13 18.89
C LEU A 13 -1.65 -14.92 17.68
N SER A 14 -1.28 -15.96 16.94
CA SER A 14 -0.30 -15.88 15.85
C SER A 14 -0.90 -15.60 14.46
N ALA A 15 -2.23 -15.47 14.33
CA ALA A 15 -2.91 -15.22 13.06
C ALA A 15 -2.96 -13.72 12.64
N GLY A 16 -1.99 -12.92 13.10
CA GLY A 16 -1.78 -11.57 12.59
C GLY A 16 -1.18 -11.62 11.19
N ALA A 17 -2.01 -11.82 10.18
CA ALA A 17 -1.58 -11.79 8.78
C ALA A 17 -0.94 -10.43 8.46
N ASN A 18 0.38 -10.43 8.29
CA ASN A 18 1.11 -9.33 7.66
C ASN A 18 0.67 -9.27 6.20
N HIS A 19 -0.44 -8.58 5.95
CA HIS A 19 -0.88 -8.29 4.60
C HIS A 19 0.18 -7.37 4.00
N SER A 20 1.10 -7.93 3.21
CA SER A 20 2.02 -7.19 2.36
C SER A 20 1.20 -6.29 1.45
N GLN A 21 0.86 -5.10 1.92
CA GLN A 21 0.12 -4.13 1.14
C GLN A 21 1.04 -3.72 -0.01
N SER A 22 0.64 -4.07 -1.24
CA SER A 22 1.37 -3.68 -2.43
C SER A 22 1.62 -2.18 -2.39
N GLY A 23 2.90 -1.81 -2.30
CA GLY A 23 3.31 -0.42 -2.27
C GLY A 23 3.15 0.21 -3.64
N VAL A 24 2.58 1.41 -3.68
CA VAL A 24 2.39 2.23 -4.88
C VAL A 24 3.05 3.59 -4.68
N TYR A 25 3.30 4.28 -5.77
CA TYR A 25 3.93 5.59 -5.81
C TYR A 25 2.88 6.67 -6.10
N LEU A 26 2.98 7.80 -5.39
CA LEU A 26 2.20 9.01 -5.60
C LEU A 26 3.14 10.18 -5.86
N CYS A 27 2.72 11.10 -6.73
CA CYS A 27 3.30 12.44 -6.76
C CYS A 27 2.68 13.25 -5.63
N ASP A 28 3.48 13.76 -4.69
CA ASP A 28 3.05 14.52 -3.52
C ASP A 28 2.71 15.97 -3.90
N SER A 29 1.75 16.11 -4.80
CA SER A 29 1.20 17.38 -5.25
C SER A 29 -0.31 17.37 -5.04
N ASP A 30 -0.89 18.54 -4.71
CA ASP A 30 -2.34 18.68 -4.54
C ASP A 30 -3.11 18.29 -5.80
N GLY A 31 -2.50 18.47 -6.98
CA GLY A 31 -3.08 18.11 -8.28
C GLY A 31 -2.99 16.62 -8.66
N GLY A 32 -2.21 15.81 -7.93
CA GLY A 32 -1.98 14.41 -8.28
C GLY A 32 -3.25 13.57 -8.11
N LYS A 33 -3.90 13.11 -9.18
CA LYS A 33 -5.12 12.28 -9.10
C LYS A 33 -4.87 10.78 -9.22
N LYS A 34 -3.63 10.39 -9.53
CA LYS A 34 -3.25 9.04 -9.92
C LYS A 34 -2.24 8.40 -8.99
N TYR A 35 -2.28 7.08 -8.86
CA TYR A 35 -1.24 6.26 -8.25
C TYR A 35 -0.56 5.37 -9.30
N HIS A 36 0.66 4.95 -8.98
CA HIS A 36 1.57 4.28 -9.90
C HIS A 36 2.18 3.03 -9.26
N PHE A 37 2.37 1.94 -10.01
CA PHE A 37 3.02 0.74 -9.46
C PHE A 37 4.54 0.86 -9.49
N THR A 38 5.07 1.65 -10.42
CA THR A 38 6.50 1.93 -10.56
C THR A 38 6.80 3.42 -10.42
N LYS A 39 7.93 3.74 -9.78
CA LYS A 39 8.45 5.12 -9.70
C LYS A 39 8.82 5.70 -11.07
N ASN A 40 9.06 4.83 -12.06
CA ASN A 40 9.49 5.21 -13.41
C ASN A 40 8.31 5.31 -14.38
N CYS A 41 7.06 5.33 -13.90
CA CYS A 41 5.90 5.46 -14.77
C CYS A 41 6.00 6.74 -15.60
N ARG A 42 5.69 6.68 -16.89
CA ARG A 42 5.61 7.86 -17.76
C ARG A 42 4.71 8.95 -17.18
N GLY A 43 3.66 8.58 -16.46
CA GLY A 43 2.77 9.54 -15.79
C GLY A 43 3.41 10.32 -14.64
N LEU A 44 4.54 9.86 -14.10
CA LEU A 44 5.32 10.56 -13.06
C LEU A 44 6.41 11.46 -13.64
N SER A 45 6.69 11.43 -14.96
CA SER A 45 7.81 12.17 -15.56
C SER A 45 7.73 13.69 -15.37
N ASN A 46 6.52 14.21 -15.23
CA ASN A 46 6.25 15.64 -15.06
C ASN A 46 5.94 16.01 -13.60
N CYS A 47 6.11 15.07 -12.64
CA CYS A 47 5.93 15.38 -11.24
C CYS A 47 7.04 16.34 -10.79
N GLN A 48 6.66 17.56 -10.39
CA GLN A 48 7.58 18.57 -9.87
C GLN A 48 7.79 18.46 -8.35
N HIS A 49 7.10 17.53 -7.71
CA HIS A 49 7.10 17.31 -6.26
C HIS A 49 7.78 15.99 -5.92
N GLU A 50 7.86 15.66 -4.64
CA GLU A 50 8.40 14.39 -4.19
C GLU A 50 7.52 13.22 -4.66
N ILE A 51 8.15 12.10 -5.04
CA ILE A 51 7.46 10.84 -5.33
C ILE A 51 7.50 9.99 -4.06
N ILE A 52 6.38 9.90 -3.37
CA ILE A 52 6.25 9.15 -2.12
C ILE A 52 5.72 7.74 -2.37
N LYS A 53 6.20 6.77 -1.59
CA LYS A 53 5.68 5.40 -1.61
C LYS A 53 4.66 5.21 -0.50
N VAL A 54 3.45 4.82 -0.85
CA VAL A 54 2.35 4.54 0.08
C VAL A 54 1.76 3.17 -0.20
N THR A 55 0.82 2.72 0.61
CA THR A 55 0.11 1.47 0.38
C THR A 55 -1.03 1.67 -0.61
N LEU A 56 -1.34 0.67 -1.43
CA LEU A 56 -2.45 0.75 -2.40
C LEU A 56 -3.77 1.19 -1.72
N LYS A 57 -4.07 0.63 -0.55
CA LYS A 57 -5.25 0.99 0.24
C LYS A 57 -5.25 2.47 0.63
N LYS A 58 -4.09 3.02 1.01
CA LYS A 58 -3.97 4.46 1.33
C LYS A 58 -4.22 5.31 0.09
N ALA A 59 -3.62 4.97 -1.05
CA ALA A 59 -3.85 5.69 -2.30
C ALA A 59 -5.34 5.70 -2.71
N GLN A 60 -6.01 4.55 -2.62
CA GLN A 60 -7.45 4.43 -2.89
C GLN A 60 -8.30 5.24 -1.89
N SER A 61 -7.95 5.22 -0.59
CA SER A 61 -8.64 6.03 0.43
C SER A 61 -8.51 7.54 0.22
N LEU A 62 -7.42 7.98 -0.44
CA LEU A 62 -7.20 9.37 -0.84
C LEU A 62 -7.92 9.72 -2.16
N GLY A 63 -8.76 8.83 -2.69
CA GLY A 63 -9.48 9.01 -3.95
C GLY A 63 -8.59 8.98 -5.20
N LYS A 64 -7.35 8.50 -5.08
CA LYS A 64 -6.44 8.38 -6.22
C LYS A 64 -6.83 7.16 -7.06
N THR A 65 -6.68 7.26 -8.37
CA THR A 65 -7.02 6.18 -9.32
C THR A 65 -5.79 5.66 -10.05
N LEU A 66 -5.85 4.46 -10.65
CA LEU A 66 -4.70 3.92 -11.39
C LEU A 66 -4.34 4.85 -12.57
N CYS A 67 -3.04 5.06 -12.80
CA CYS A 67 -2.56 5.72 -14.01
C CYS A 67 -2.80 4.83 -15.24
N GLY A 68 -3.36 5.40 -16.32
CA GLY A 68 -3.68 4.64 -17.54
C GLY A 68 -2.46 4.26 -18.39
N HIS A 69 -1.25 4.68 -18.00
CA HIS A 69 0.00 4.38 -18.70
C HIS A 69 0.88 3.37 -17.92
N GLU A 70 0.31 2.72 -16.90
CA GLU A 70 0.99 1.62 -16.21
C GLU A 70 0.99 0.39 -17.14
N ASN A 71 2.19 -0.08 -17.47
CA ASN A 71 2.47 -1.31 -18.20
C ASN A 71 3.40 -2.18 -17.38
#